data_AF-A0A8H7X5Z5-F1
#
_entry.id   AF-A0A8H7X5Z5-F1
#
_cell.length_a   1.000
_cell.length_b   1.000
_cell.length_c   1.000
_cell.angle_alpha   90.00
_cell.angle_beta   90.00
_cell.angle_gamma   90.00
#
_symmetry.space_group_name_H-M   'P 1'
#
loop_
_entity.id
_entity.type
_entity.pdbx_description
1 polymer ?
#
loop_
_entity_poly.entity_id
_entity_poly.type
_entity_poly.pdbx_seq_one_letter_code
_entity_poly.pdbx_strand_id
1 'polypeptide(L)'
;MLLDEDPTTLIRHTVENFNIQPDKHAVARVNESLSTLQQARDLRVREAESALKKLSRTLTTLNNHHQETLSSHSSVVHASEIATLDTQKFRIAKSASDVEIESERLSSQLADLQARLQELELQGVDGGDNVRRGLIDDEMSLKLKVYRGLGIDIERDEDGEYSKAIIRNARKGDVNIVNIDSKFSRFFYANYFWQQL
;
A
#
# COMPACT_ATOMS: atom_id res chain seq x y z
N MET A 1 -128.53 -6.66 -20.61
CA MET A 1 -127.76 -5.45 -20.25
C MET A 1 -126.45 -5.96 -19.69
N LEU A 2 -125.37 -5.95 -20.49
CA LEU A 2 -124.20 -6.83 -20.32
C LEU A 2 -123.03 -6.15 -19.58
N LEU A 3 -123.28 -5.11 -18.80
CA LEU A 3 -122.29 -4.39 -18.01
C LEU A 3 -122.97 -3.97 -16.69
N ASP A 4 -122.60 -4.63 -15.58
CA ASP A 4 -123.15 -4.38 -14.23
C ASP A 4 -122.54 -3.13 -13.55
N GLU A 5 -121.52 -2.50 -14.15
CA GLU A 5 -120.91 -1.26 -13.65
C GLU A 5 -121.04 -0.14 -14.67
N ASP A 6 -121.37 1.07 -14.18
CA ASP A 6 -121.39 2.28 -15.00
C ASP A 6 -119.97 2.55 -15.55
N PRO A 7 -119.78 2.59 -16.89
CA PRO A 7 -118.47 2.78 -17.51
C PRO A 7 -117.73 4.03 -17.03
N THR A 8 -118.47 5.04 -16.58
CA THR A 8 -117.91 6.26 -15.99
C THR A 8 -117.10 5.97 -14.71
N THR A 9 -117.53 4.99 -13.92
CA THR A 9 -116.88 4.58 -12.66
C THR A 9 -115.59 3.83 -12.94
N LEU A 10 -115.59 2.94 -13.96
CA LEU A 10 -114.39 2.22 -14.38
C LEU A 10 -113.32 3.18 -14.92
N ILE A 11 -113.71 4.14 -15.77
CA ILE A 11 -112.80 5.17 -16.28
C ILE A 11 -112.20 5.98 -15.12
N ARG A 12 -113.03 6.41 -14.17
CA ARG A 12 -112.55 7.15 -12.99
C ARG A 12 -111.57 6.32 -12.15
N HIS A 13 -111.86 5.05 -11.90
CA HIS A 13 -110.97 4.15 -11.16
C HIS A 13 -109.64 3.92 -11.91
N THR A 14 -109.65 3.84 -13.25
CA THR A 14 -108.39 3.77 -14.02
C THR A 14 -107.57 5.06 -13.94
N VAL A 15 -108.22 6.23 -13.95
CA VAL A 15 -107.54 7.53 -13.82
C VAL A 15 -106.96 7.72 -12.41
N GLU A 16 -107.69 7.33 -11.37
CA GLU A 16 -107.22 7.44 -9.97
C GLU A 16 -106.07 6.46 -9.67
N ASN A 17 -106.06 5.27 -10.29
CA ASN A 17 -104.98 4.29 -10.14
C ASN A 17 -103.77 4.53 -11.06
N PHE A 18 -103.90 5.41 -12.07
CA PHE A 18 -102.79 5.71 -12.98
C PHE A 18 -101.81 6.70 -12.33
N ASN A 19 -100.88 6.16 -11.55
CA ASN A 19 -99.95 6.96 -10.76
C ASN A 19 -98.70 7.37 -11.56
N ILE A 20 -98.73 8.57 -12.11
CA ILE A 20 -97.67 9.12 -12.98
C ILE A 20 -96.42 9.54 -12.17
N GLN A 21 -96.58 9.91 -10.89
CA GLN A 21 -95.49 10.49 -10.11
C GLN A 21 -94.34 9.49 -9.83
N PRO A 22 -94.60 8.24 -9.41
CA PRO A 22 -93.55 7.24 -9.22
C PRO A 22 -92.72 7.00 -10.48
N ASP A 23 -93.36 6.94 -11.65
CA ASP A 23 -92.67 6.72 -12.93
C ASP A 23 -91.82 7.94 -13.31
N LYS A 24 -92.33 9.15 -13.10
CA LYS A 24 -91.55 10.38 -13.28
C LYS A 24 -90.32 10.40 -12.36
N HIS A 25 -90.47 9.98 -11.11
CA HIS A 25 -89.35 9.86 -10.17
C HIS A 25 -88.37 8.75 -10.59
N ALA A 26 -88.85 7.63 -11.12
CA ALA A 26 -88.01 6.57 -11.64
C ALA A 26 -87.16 7.06 -12.83
N VAL A 27 -87.77 7.76 -13.78
CA VAL A 27 -87.05 8.36 -14.93
C VAL A 27 -86.03 9.40 -14.46
N ALA A 28 -86.37 10.24 -13.48
CA ALA A 28 -85.43 11.21 -12.91
C ALA A 28 -84.20 10.52 -12.27
N ARG A 29 -84.42 9.45 -11.49
CA ARG A 29 -83.33 8.64 -10.91
C ARG A 29 -82.47 7.96 -11.98
N VAL A 30 -83.07 7.46 -13.06
CA VAL A 30 -82.33 6.85 -14.18
C VAL A 30 -81.47 7.90 -14.89
N ASN A 31 -81.97 9.11 -15.09
CA ASN A 31 -81.17 10.18 -15.69
C ASN A 31 -80.00 10.59 -14.80
N GLU A 32 -80.20 10.66 -13.48
CA GLU A 32 -79.14 10.92 -12.53
C GLU A 32 -78.07 9.80 -12.53
N SER A 33 -78.50 8.54 -12.54
CA SER A 33 -77.57 7.41 -12.62
C SER A 33 -76.81 7.36 -13.94
N LEU A 34 -77.46 7.73 -15.06
CA LEU A 34 -76.81 7.81 -16.36
C LEU A 34 -75.80 8.96 -16.41
N SER A 35 -76.13 10.12 -15.83
CA SER A 35 -75.21 11.25 -15.71
C SER A 35 -73.97 10.90 -14.86
N THR A 36 -74.16 10.25 -13.70
CA THR A 36 -73.04 9.84 -12.85
C THR A 36 -72.16 8.77 -13.53
N LEU A 37 -72.79 7.82 -14.24
CA LEU A 37 -72.06 6.82 -15.04
C LEU A 37 -71.25 7.46 -16.15
N GLN A 38 -71.82 8.44 -16.86
CA GLN A 38 -71.13 9.17 -17.92
C GLN A 38 -69.92 9.94 -17.37
N GLN A 39 -70.07 10.61 -16.23
CA GLN A 39 -68.95 11.29 -15.58
C GLN A 39 -67.83 10.31 -15.16
N ALA A 40 -68.19 9.16 -14.59
CA ALA A 40 -67.24 8.13 -14.21
C ALA A 40 -66.51 7.53 -15.44
N ARG A 41 -67.24 7.33 -16.54
CA ARG A 41 -66.69 6.87 -17.81
C ARG A 41 -65.70 7.90 -18.37
N ASP A 42 -66.07 9.17 -18.40
CA ASP A 42 -65.21 10.23 -18.95
C ASP A 42 -63.93 10.41 -18.12
N LEU A 43 -64.01 10.20 -16.80
CA LEU A 43 -62.83 10.17 -15.93
C LEU A 43 -61.91 8.99 -16.28
N ARG A 44 -62.48 7.77 -16.39
CA ARG A 44 -61.72 6.56 -16.73
C ARG A 44 -61.06 6.63 -18.10
N VAL A 45 -61.75 7.19 -19.10
CA VAL A 45 -61.19 7.42 -20.43
C VAL A 45 -60.01 8.38 -20.35
N ARG A 46 -60.16 9.51 -19.66
CA ARG A 46 -59.07 10.48 -19.46
C ARG A 46 -57.87 9.89 -18.74
N GLU A 47 -58.10 9.09 -17.70
CA GLU A 47 -57.03 8.37 -16.98
C GLU A 47 -56.27 7.43 -17.93
N ALA A 48 -56.98 6.60 -18.69
CA ALA A 48 -56.40 5.66 -19.64
C ALA A 48 -55.61 6.36 -20.76
N GLU A 49 -56.16 7.44 -21.33
CA GLU A 49 -55.48 8.26 -22.34
C GLU A 49 -54.19 8.88 -21.78
N SER A 50 -54.23 9.38 -20.54
CA SER A 50 -53.05 9.94 -19.89
C SER A 50 -51.95 8.89 -19.67
N ALA A 51 -52.34 7.67 -19.27
CA ALA A 51 -51.44 6.56 -19.07
C ALA A 51 -50.83 6.11 -20.41
N LEU A 52 -51.64 5.99 -21.46
CA LEU A 52 -51.18 5.63 -22.80
C LEU A 52 -50.21 6.67 -23.35
N LYS A 53 -50.49 7.96 -23.16
CA LYS A 53 -49.59 9.05 -23.59
C LYS A 53 -48.25 9.01 -22.84
N LYS A 54 -48.25 8.71 -21.54
CA LYS A 54 -47.01 8.51 -20.76
C LYS A 54 -46.23 7.31 -21.28
N LEU A 55 -46.89 6.17 -21.45
CA LEU A 55 -46.25 4.94 -21.93
C LEU A 55 -45.69 5.10 -23.35
N SER A 56 -46.42 5.77 -24.22
CA SER A 56 -45.97 6.09 -25.58
C SER A 56 -44.70 6.94 -25.56
N ARG A 57 -44.64 7.98 -24.73
CA ARG A 57 -43.41 8.78 -24.56
C ARG A 57 -42.24 7.94 -24.06
N THR A 58 -42.45 7.08 -23.06
CA THR A 58 -41.39 6.21 -22.53
C THR A 58 -40.91 5.20 -23.56
N LEU A 59 -41.82 4.66 -24.38
CA LEU A 59 -41.46 3.76 -25.48
C LEU A 59 -40.60 4.49 -26.50
N THR A 60 -41.00 5.69 -26.93
CA THR A 60 -40.20 6.48 -27.88
C THR A 60 -38.80 6.78 -27.33
N THR A 61 -38.68 7.18 -26.06
CA THR A 61 -37.37 7.41 -25.45
C THR A 61 -36.51 6.15 -25.40
N LEU A 62 -37.10 5.01 -25.01
CA LEU A 62 -36.37 3.75 -24.89
C LEU A 62 -35.94 3.21 -26.27
N ASN A 63 -36.81 3.36 -27.27
CA ASN A 63 -36.50 2.96 -28.64
C ASN A 63 -35.40 3.82 -29.24
N ASN A 64 -35.43 5.14 -29.01
CA ASN A 64 -34.37 6.04 -29.46
C ASN A 64 -33.03 5.68 -28.78
N HIS A 65 -33.05 5.42 -27.46
CA HIS A 65 -31.85 4.99 -26.74
C HIS A 65 -31.31 3.65 -27.25
N HIS A 66 -32.20 2.70 -27.54
CA HIS A 66 -31.80 1.42 -28.13
C HIS A 66 -31.17 1.60 -29.51
N GLN A 67 -31.77 2.42 -30.39
CA GLN A 67 -31.21 2.73 -31.71
C GLN A 67 -29.87 3.45 -31.60
N GLU A 68 -29.74 4.40 -30.67
CA GLU A 68 -28.48 5.09 -30.39
C GLU A 68 -27.40 4.08 -29.97
N THR A 69 -27.73 3.18 -29.05
CA THR A 69 -26.81 2.13 -28.56
C THR A 69 -26.39 1.15 -29.68
N LEU A 70 -27.34 0.77 -30.54
CA LEU A 70 -27.03 -0.06 -31.71
C LEU A 70 -26.15 0.67 -32.73
N SER A 71 -26.37 1.97 -32.91
CA SER A 71 -25.59 2.80 -33.83
C SER A 71 -24.19 3.13 -33.31
N SER A 72 -24.05 3.32 -31.99
CA SER A 72 -22.75 3.61 -31.35
C SER A 72 -21.87 2.36 -31.29
N HIS A 73 -22.47 1.17 -31.13
CA HIS A 73 -21.75 -0.08 -31.08
C HIS A 73 -21.82 -0.84 -32.41
N SER A 74 -20.90 -0.51 -33.33
CA SER A 74 -20.54 -1.45 -34.40
C SER A 74 -19.82 -2.64 -33.77
N SER A 75 -20.48 -3.80 -33.76
CA SER A 75 -19.91 -5.05 -33.22
C SER A 75 -18.54 -5.39 -33.84
N VAL A 76 -18.33 -5.03 -35.12
CA VAL A 76 -17.06 -5.23 -35.83
C VAL A 76 -15.97 -4.29 -35.32
N VAL A 77 -16.29 -3.01 -35.10
CA VAL A 77 -15.33 -2.03 -34.55
C VAL A 77 -14.95 -2.43 -33.13
N HIS A 78 -15.93 -2.78 -32.30
CA HIS A 78 -15.70 -3.22 -30.93
C HIS A 78 -14.83 -4.48 -30.85
N ALA A 79 -15.06 -5.48 -31.70
CA ALA A 79 -14.22 -6.68 -31.76
C ALA A 79 -12.78 -6.35 -32.17
N SER A 80 -12.60 -5.42 -33.11
CA SER A 80 -11.26 -4.95 -33.51
C SER A 80 -10.55 -4.18 -32.38
N GLU A 81 -11.28 -3.32 -31.65
CA GLU A 81 -10.75 -2.59 -30.50
C GLU A 81 -10.31 -3.54 -29.38
N ILE A 82 -11.14 -4.55 -29.05
CA ILE A 82 -10.76 -5.59 -28.09
C ILE A 82 -9.46 -6.29 -28.50
N ALA A 83 -9.35 -6.71 -29.76
CA ALA A 83 -8.14 -7.36 -30.25
C ALA A 83 -6.91 -6.44 -30.13
N THR A 84 -7.06 -5.14 -30.44
CA THR A 84 -5.95 -4.18 -30.25
C THR A 84 -5.58 -4.02 -28.78
N LEU A 85 -6.55 -3.90 -27.88
CA LEU A 85 -6.31 -3.79 -26.44
C LEU A 85 -5.66 -5.05 -25.88
N ASP A 86 -6.06 -6.23 -26.33
CA ASP A 86 -5.41 -7.48 -25.93
C ASP A 86 -3.94 -7.51 -26.37
N THR A 87 -3.64 -7.11 -27.61
CA THR A 87 -2.23 -7.03 -28.05
C THR A 87 -1.42 -6.01 -27.25
N GLN A 88 -2.02 -4.86 -26.89
CA GLN A 88 -1.37 -3.86 -26.05
C GLN A 88 -1.14 -4.39 -24.63
N LYS A 89 -2.12 -5.07 -24.04
CA LYS A 89 -2.02 -5.71 -22.73
C LYS A 89 -0.87 -6.72 -22.71
N PHE A 90 -0.76 -7.59 -23.72
CA PHE A 90 0.35 -8.54 -23.82
C PHE A 90 1.71 -7.84 -23.98
N ARG A 91 1.77 -6.76 -24.77
CA ARG A 91 3.00 -5.99 -24.95
C ARG A 91 3.44 -5.31 -23.64
N ILE A 92 2.51 -4.70 -22.92
CA ILE A 92 2.77 -4.04 -21.64
C ILE A 92 3.21 -5.07 -20.60
N ALA A 93 2.50 -6.20 -20.48
CA ALA A 93 2.87 -7.27 -19.57
C ALA A 93 4.28 -7.81 -19.84
N LYS A 94 4.65 -7.99 -21.13
CA LYS A 94 6.01 -8.37 -21.50
C LYS A 94 7.03 -7.30 -21.08
N SER A 95 6.78 -6.03 -21.40
CA SER A 95 7.71 -4.96 -21.02
C SER A 95 7.87 -4.81 -19.50
N ALA A 96 6.80 -5.04 -18.73
CA ALA A 96 6.85 -5.03 -17.28
C ALA A 96 7.72 -6.18 -16.76
N SER A 97 7.53 -7.39 -17.31
CA SER A 97 8.34 -8.56 -16.96
C SER A 97 9.83 -8.35 -17.32
N ASP A 98 10.14 -7.76 -18.47
CA ASP A 98 11.52 -7.46 -18.86
C ASP A 98 12.16 -6.45 -17.89
N VAL A 99 11.42 -5.43 -17.44
CA VAL A 99 11.89 -4.44 -16.46
C VAL A 99 12.05 -5.05 -15.07
N GLU A 100 11.16 -5.95 -14.65
CA GLU A 100 11.26 -6.67 -13.38
C GLU A 100 12.53 -7.53 -13.33
N ILE A 101 12.82 -8.29 -14.39
CA ILE A 101 14.04 -9.10 -14.51
C ILE A 101 15.29 -8.22 -14.41
N GLU A 102 15.30 -7.07 -15.10
CA GLU A 102 16.43 -6.16 -15.07
C GLU A 102 16.60 -5.50 -13.69
N SER A 103 15.49 -5.18 -13.00
CA SER A 103 15.51 -4.66 -11.63
C SER A 103 16.08 -5.69 -10.65
N GLU A 104 15.72 -6.96 -10.77
CA GLU A 104 16.29 -8.05 -9.96
C GLU A 104 17.79 -8.25 -10.25
N ARG A 105 18.19 -8.13 -11.52
CA ARG A 105 19.59 -8.20 -11.91
C ARG A 105 20.40 -7.03 -11.31
N LEU A 106 19.88 -5.81 -11.37
CA LEU A 106 20.55 -4.64 -10.79
C LEU A 106 20.58 -4.69 -9.26
N SER A 107 19.52 -5.17 -8.61
CA SER A 107 19.46 -5.28 -7.15
C SER A 107 20.47 -6.30 -6.61
N SER A 108 20.65 -7.43 -7.29
CA SER A 108 21.69 -8.41 -6.94
C SER A 108 23.10 -7.83 -7.12
N GLN A 109 23.37 -7.11 -8.21
CA GLN A 109 24.65 -6.42 -8.40
C GLN A 109 24.92 -5.36 -7.32
N LEU A 110 23.88 -4.63 -6.92
CA LEU A 110 23.99 -3.64 -5.85
C LEU A 110 24.35 -4.31 -4.53
N ALA A 111 23.67 -5.41 -4.19
CA ALA A 111 23.95 -6.19 -2.98
C ALA A 111 25.39 -6.73 -2.97
N ASP A 112 25.88 -7.27 -4.09
CA ASP A 112 27.26 -7.75 -4.23
C ASP A 112 28.28 -6.62 -4.03
N LEU A 113 28.04 -5.45 -4.63
CA LEU A 113 28.91 -4.29 -4.49
C LEU A 113 28.89 -3.73 -3.07
N GLN A 114 27.74 -3.70 -2.41
CA GLN A 114 27.62 -3.33 -1.00
C GLN A 114 28.40 -4.27 -0.09
N ALA A 115 28.30 -5.59 -0.32
CA ALA A 115 29.06 -6.58 0.43
C ALA A 115 30.57 -6.39 0.27
N ARG A 116 31.05 -6.15 -0.97
CA ARG A 116 32.46 -5.84 -1.24
C ARG A 116 32.92 -4.53 -0.61
N LEU A 117 32.08 -3.51 -0.65
CA LEU A 117 32.37 -2.22 -0.03
C LEU A 117 32.49 -2.38 1.48
N GLN A 118 31.57 -3.11 2.12
CA GLN A 118 31.63 -3.43 3.54
C GLN A 118 32.88 -4.24 3.90
N GLU A 119 33.28 -5.20 3.06
CA GLU A 119 34.53 -5.95 3.25
C GLU A 119 35.76 -5.03 3.19
N LEU A 120 35.81 -4.10 2.24
CA LEU A 120 36.89 -3.13 2.11
C LEU A 120 36.92 -2.12 3.27
N GLU A 121 35.76 -1.65 3.74
CA GLU A 121 35.64 -0.79 4.91
C GLU A 121 36.16 -1.50 6.18
N LEU A 122 35.88 -2.80 6.33
CA LEU A 122 36.42 -3.62 7.41
C LEU A 122 37.94 -3.83 7.29
N GLN A 123 38.48 -3.95 6.07
CA GLN A 123 39.92 -4.12 5.84
C GLN A 123 40.72 -2.82 6.07
N GLY A 124 40.08 -1.65 5.94
CA GLY A 124 40.69 -0.34 6.17
C GLY A 124 41.73 0.08 5.12
N VAL A 125 42.18 1.32 5.20
CA VAL A 125 43.10 1.96 4.21
C VAL A 125 44.49 1.28 4.12
N ASP A 126 44.86 0.51 5.15
CA ASP A 126 46.20 -0.09 5.28
C ASP A 126 46.21 -1.62 5.08
N GLY A 127 45.16 -2.19 4.49
CA GLY A 127 45.14 -3.60 4.07
C GLY A 127 45.51 -4.57 5.19
N GLY A 128 44.79 -4.54 6.33
CA GLY A 128 44.90 -5.53 7.40
C GLY A 128 46.25 -5.63 8.15
N ASP A 129 47.30 -4.92 7.74
CA ASP A 129 48.63 -5.07 8.34
C ASP A 129 48.78 -4.30 9.66
N ASN A 130 48.03 -3.19 9.84
CA ASN A 130 48.03 -2.43 11.09
C ASN A 130 47.33 -3.14 12.26
N VAL A 131 46.33 -3.99 12.00
CA VAL A 131 45.68 -4.77 13.08
C VAL A 131 46.66 -5.77 13.68
N ARG A 132 47.54 -6.36 12.85
CA ARG A 132 48.63 -7.24 13.31
C ARG A 132 49.77 -6.46 13.95
N ARG A 133 50.14 -5.32 13.37
CA ARG A 133 51.26 -4.50 13.87
C ARG A 133 50.95 -3.82 15.21
N GLY A 134 49.71 -3.37 15.41
CA GLY A 134 49.24 -2.83 16.69
C GLY A 134 49.28 -3.83 17.85
N LEU A 135 49.05 -5.12 17.58
CA LEU A 135 49.15 -6.19 18.60
C LEU A 135 50.61 -6.44 19.03
N ILE A 136 51.55 -6.42 18.08
CA ILE A 136 52.97 -6.68 18.32
C ILE A 136 53.62 -5.51 19.07
N ASP A 137 53.23 -4.28 18.74
CA ASP A 137 53.73 -3.07 19.40
C ASP A 137 53.22 -2.98 20.85
N ASP A 138 52.02 -3.48 21.13
CA ASP A 138 51.46 -3.55 22.48
C ASP A 138 52.23 -4.55 23.38
N GLU A 139 52.66 -5.72 22.85
CA GLU A 139 53.46 -6.69 23.62
C GLU A 139 54.87 -6.14 23.95
N MET A 140 55.56 -5.56 22.98
CA MET A 140 56.90 -5.00 23.20
C MET A 140 56.85 -3.78 24.13
N SER A 141 55.89 -2.88 23.91
CA SER A 141 55.73 -1.70 24.77
C SER A 141 55.32 -2.07 26.20
N LEU A 142 54.53 -3.13 26.39
CA LEU A 142 54.20 -3.65 27.72
C LEU A 142 55.43 -4.24 28.42
N LYS A 143 56.25 -5.04 27.73
CA LYS A 143 57.52 -5.56 28.27
C LYS A 143 58.46 -4.42 28.66
N LEU A 144 58.60 -3.39 27.83
CA LEU A 144 59.38 -2.18 28.11
C LEU A 144 58.86 -1.43 29.34
N LYS A 145 57.54 -1.28 29.50
CA LYS A 145 56.93 -0.67 30.70
C LYS A 145 57.21 -1.49 31.96
N VAL A 146 57.16 -2.82 31.88
CA VAL A 146 57.48 -3.70 33.02
C VAL A 146 58.95 -3.53 33.43
N TYR A 147 59.89 -3.57 32.49
CA TYR A 147 61.32 -3.41 32.80
C TYR A 147 61.65 -2.02 33.36
N ARG A 148 61.01 -0.95 32.84
CA ARG A 148 61.13 0.40 33.42
C ARG A 148 60.51 0.49 34.81
N GLY A 149 59.39 -0.20 35.05
CA GLY A 149 58.75 -0.29 36.37
C GLY A 149 59.59 -1.04 37.41
N LEU A 150 60.42 -1.99 36.97
CA LEU A 150 61.43 -2.66 37.80
C LEU A 150 62.64 -1.76 38.14
N GLY A 151 62.68 -0.51 37.65
CA GLY A 151 63.72 0.45 37.96
C GLY A 151 64.99 0.31 37.11
N ILE A 152 64.92 -0.44 36.00
CA ILE A 152 65.99 -0.54 35.00
C ILE A 152 65.72 0.51 33.92
N ASP A 153 66.54 1.54 33.87
CA ASP A 153 66.53 2.53 32.79
C ASP A 153 67.81 2.41 31.98
N ILE A 154 67.71 2.59 30.65
CA ILE A 154 68.85 2.44 29.76
C ILE A 154 69.07 3.78 29.05
N GLU A 155 70.25 4.34 29.23
CA GLU A 155 70.68 5.58 28.60
C GLU A 155 71.52 5.23 27.35
N ARG A 156 71.23 5.92 26.24
CA ARG A 156 72.02 5.79 25.01
C ARG A 156 73.10 6.85 24.99
N ASP A 157 74.27 6.49 24.47
CA ASP A 157 75.36 7.43 24.23
C ASP A 157 75.08 8.33 23.02
N GLU A 158 75.90 9.37 22.82
CA GLU A 158 75.79 10.29 21.67
C GLU A 158 75.93 9.56 20.31
N ASP A 159 76.60 8.39 20.29
CA ASP A 159 76.75 7.52 19.11
C ASP A 159 75.60 6.50 18.92
N GLY A 160 74.55 6.56 19.75
CA GLY A 160 73.33 5.74 19.60
C GLY A 160 73.43 4.30 20.11
N GLU A 161 74.60 3.88 20.60
CA GLU A 161 74.80 2.59 21.27
C GLU A 161 74.38 2.64 22.76
N TYR A 162 73.82 1.55 23.27
CA TYR A 162 73.33 1.46 24.65
C TYR A 162 74.49 1.22 25.63
N SER A 163 75.19 2.28 26.02
CA SER A 163 76.43 2.17 26.82
C SER A 163 76.19 2.17 28.34
N LYS A 164 75.01 2.59 28.83
CA LYS A 164 74.77 2.75 30.28
C LYS A 164 73.39 2.25 30.72
N ALA A 165 73.37 1.39 31.74
CA ALA A 165 72.14 1.00 32.44
C ALA A 165 72.15 1.57 33.86
N ILE A 166 71.05 2.20 34.24
CA ILE A 166 70.80 2.77 35.56
C ILE A 166 69.80 1.87 36.25
N ILE A 167 70.22 1.23 37.35
CA ILE A 167 69.34 0.39 38.17
C ILE A 167 69.04 1.12 39.45
N ARG A 168 67.74 1.36 39.70
CA ARG A 168 67.24 2.03 40.90
C ARG A 168 66.60 1.00 41.81
N ASN A 169 67.23 0.70 42.95
CA ASN A 169 66.64 -0.20 43.94
C ASN A 169 65.70 0.58 44.86
N ALA A 170 64.39 0.41 44.69
CA ALA A 170 63.37 1.15 45.44
C ALA A 170 63.38 0.83 46.96
N ARG A 171 63.96 -0.29 47.40
CA ARG A 171 63.98 -0.69 48.82
C ARG A 171 65.19 -0.18 49.59
N LYS A 172 66.34 -0.04 48.94
CA LYS A 172 67.58 0.47 49.57
C LYS A 172 67.86 1.95 49.29
N GLY A 173 67.23 2.54 48.27
CA GLY A 173 67.45 3.93 47.88
C GLY A 173 68.76 4.17 47.11
N ASP A 174 69.48 3.11 46.75
CA ASP A 174 70.74 3.17 46.02
C ASP A 174 70.51 3.16 44.50
N VAL A 175 71.29 3.95 43.79
CA VAL A 175 71.30 4.02 42.32
C VAL A 175 72.65 3.49 41.82
N ASN A 176 72.61 2.35 41.13
CA ASN A 176 73.79 1.75 40.55
C ASN A 176 73.85 2.07 39.05
N ILE A 177 74.92 2.75 38.66
CA ILE A 177 75.21 3.06 37.26
C ILE A 177 76.18 2.01 36.75
N VAL A 178 75.74 1.21 35.78
CA VAL A 178 76.54 0.16 35.16
C VAL A 178 76.82 0.54 33.72
N ASN A 179 78.08 0.75 33.39
CA ASN A 179 78.51 0.89 32.00
C ASN A 179 78.59 -0.51 31.36
N ILE A 180 77.83 -0.71 30.30
CA ILE A 180 77.79 -1.96 29.54
C ILE A 180 78.93 -1.89 28.52
N ASP A 181 79.96 -2.69 28.73
CA ASP A 181 81.12 -2.82 27.85
C ASP A 181 81.18 -4.27 27.32
N SER A 182 81.74 -4.49 26.13
CA SER A 182 81.80 -5.82 25.50
C SER A 182 82.78 -6.78 26.20
N LYS A 183 83.40 -6.35 27.30
CA LYS A 183 84.43 -7.09 28.05
C LYS A 183 83.85 -8.16 28.98
N PHE A 184 82.57 -8.08 29.34
CA PHE A 184 81.91 -9.07 30.21
C PHE A 184 80.82 -9.86 29.48
N SER A 185 80.61 -11.11 29.89
CA SER A 185 79.57 -11.97 29.32
C SER A 185 78.17 -11.44 29.65
N ARG A 186 77.22 -11.64 28.72
CA ARG A 186 75.79 -11.33 28.94
C ARG A 186 75.23 -11.98 30.21
N PHE A 187 75.73 -13.17 30.57
CA PHE A 187 75.32 -13.88 31.77
C PHE A 187 75.81 -13.19 33.06
N PHE A 188 76.97 -12.54 33.01
CA PHE A 188 77.51 -11.76 34.12
C PHE A 188 76.64 -10.52 34.37
N TYR A 189 76.29 -9.78 33.32
CA TYR A 189 75.40 -8.62 33.43
C TYR A 189 73.99 -8.99 33.91
N ALA A 190 73.42 -10.09 33.41
CA ALA A 190 72.11 -10.55 33.87
C ALA A 190 72.10 -10.87 35.37
N ASN A 191 73.08 -11.64 35.86
CA ASN A 191 73.18 -11.94 37.30
C ASN A 191 73.44 -10.70 38.14
N TYR A 192 74.29 -9.78 37.66
CA TYR A 192 74.56 -8.54 38.35
C TYR A 192 73.31 -7.66 38.47
N PHE A 193 72.53 -7.54 37.39
CA PHE A 193 71.29 -6.76 37.40
C PHE A 193 70.24 -7.37 38.34
N TRP A 194 70.11 -8.70 38.37
CA TRP A 194 69.21 -9.38 39.32
C TRP A 194 69.69 -9.29 40.78
N GLN A 195 71.00 -9.20 41.04
CA GLN A 195 71.54 -9.02 42.39
C GLN A 195 71.39 -7.59 42.93
N GLN A 196 71.33 -6.59 42.06
CA GLN A 196 71.24 -5.17 42.44
C GLN A 196 69.80 -4.63 42.52
N LEU A 197 68.81 -5.40 42.05
CA LEU A 197 67.39 -5.05 42.07
C LEU A 197 66.74 -5.13 43.46
#